data_AF-A0A1V9YNV4-F1
#
_entry.id   AF-A0A1V9YNV4-F1
#
_cell.length_a   1.000
_cell.length_b   1.000
_cell.length_c   1.000
_cell.angle_alpha   90.00
_cell.angle_beta   90.00
_cell.angle_gamma   90.00
#
_symmetry.space_group_name_H-M   'P 1'
#
loop_
_entity.id
_entity.type
_entity.pdbx_description
1 polymer ?
#
loop_
_entity_poly.entity_id
_entity_poly.type
_entity_poly.pdbx_seq_one_letter_code
_entity_poly.pdbx_strand_id
1 'polypeptide(L)'
;MTRVISNDKLAAYTFLNELVGCEYYPANCIEKGKDILRRLCVAIETTKPLTLAALGDLTHGTTHEFNLLEEELNEQGSIIDTVARECIANDIGYIAEAYGFLEYDIEALIANREW
;
A
#
# COMPACT_ATOMS: atom_id res chain seq x y z
N MET A 1 -7.49 20.10 3.88
CA MET A 1 -6.86 19.65 5.14
C MET A 1 -6.32 18.25 4.88
N THR A 2 -5.00 18.04 4.97
CA THR A 2 -4.42 16.70 4.87
C THR A 2 -4.81 15.94 6.14
N ARG A 3 -5.63 14.89 6.00
CA ARG A 3 -6.03 14.06 7.14
C ARG A 3 -4.85 13.18 7.53
N VAL A 4 -4.53 13.15 8.82
CA VAL A 4 -3.48 12.31 9.40
C VAL A 4 -4.07 10.96 9.81
N ILE A 5 -3.24 9.92 9.83
CA ILE A 5 -3.63 8.59 10.32
C ILE A 5 -3.88 8.69 11.82
N SER A 6 -5.05 8.23 12.27
CA SER A 6 -5.47 8.26 13.67
C SER A 6 -5.03 7.00 14.44
N ASN A 7 -4.80 5.89 13.73
CA ASN A 7 -4.26 4.66 14.31
C ASN A 7 -2.78 4.85 14.68
N ASP A 8 -2.47 4.92 15.97
CA ASP A 8 -1.11 5.16 16.48
C ASP A 8 -0.06 4.17 15.95
N LYS A 9 -0.42 2.90 15.75
CA LYS A 9 0.50 1.89 15.22
C LYS A 9 0.88 2.20 13.79
N LEU A 10 -0.11 2.50 12.94
CA LEU A 10 0.10 2.83 11.54
C LEU A 10 0.70 4.22 11.34
N ALA A 11 0.40 5.17 12.23
CA ALA A 11 1.01 6.49 12.23
C ALA A 11 2.52 6.45 12.50
N ALA A 12 2.98 5.47 13.29
CA ALA A 12 4.40 5.23 13.57
C ALA A 12 5.05 4.17 12.65
N TYR A 13 4.27 3.52 11.79
CA TYR A 13 4.75 2.43 10.94
C TYR A 13 5.56 2.96 9.75
N THR A 14 6.67 2.28 9.46
CA THR A 14 7.51 2.60 8.29
C THR A 14 7.09 1.71 7.13
N PHE A 15 6.23 2.24 6.27
CA PHE A 15 5.84 1.57 5.03
C PHE A 15 7.01 1.42 4.06
N LEU A 16 6.96 0.38 3.23
CA LEU A 16 7.93 0.00 2.22
C LEU A 16 9.36 -0.14 2.78
N ASN A 17 9.48 -0.51 4.06
CA ASN A 17 10.76 -0.48 4.77
C ASN A 17 11.83 -1.35 4.12
N GLU A 18 11.45 -2.47 3.51
CA GLU A 18 12.38 -3.37 2.82
C GLU A 18 13.00 -2.75 1.57
N LEU A 19 12.34 -1.76 0.96
CA LEU A 19 12.82 -1.08 -0.25
C LEU A 19 13.70 0.13 0.08
N VAL A 20 13.58 0.67 1.30
CA VAL A 20 14.28 1.90 1.71
C VAL A 20 15.79 1.69 1.70
N GLY A 21 16.50 2.56 0.98
CA GLY A 21 17.96 2.58 0.92
C GLY A 21 18.57 1.62 -0.10
N CYS A 22 17.75 0.82 -0.79
CA CYS A 22 18.20 0.07 -1.96
C CYS A 22 18.31 1.00 -3.17
N GLU A 23 19.49 1.09 -3.80
CA GLU A 23 19.73 1.96 -4.97
C GLU A 23 18.88 1.58 -6.20
N TYR A 24 18.39 0.34 -6.25
CA TYR A 24 17.54 -0.11 -7.34
C TYR A 24 16.14 0.52 -7.33
N TYR A 25 15.64 0.95 -6.17
CA TYR A 25 14.32 1.58 -6.03
C TYR A 25 14.48 3.10 -5.80
N PRO A 26 14.08 3.95 -6.76
CA PRO A 26 14.18 5.40 -6.63
C PRO A 26 13.47 5.93 -5.38
N ALA A 27 14.19 6.69 -4.56
CA ALA A 27 13.69 7.17 -3.27
C ALA A 27 12.41 8.01 -3.39
N ASN A 28 12.27 8.81 -4.45
CA ASN A 28 11.06 9.56 -4.78
C ASN A 28 9.85 8.64 -5.03
N CYS A 29 10.03 7.52 -5.73
CA CYS A 29 8.96 6.54 -5.96
C CYS A 29 8.59 5.82 -4.66
N ILE A 30 9.58 5.48 -3.83
CA ILE A 30 9.32 4.90 -2.49
C ILE A 30 8.47 5.86 -1.65
N GLU A 31 8.81 7.15 -1.59
CA GLU A 31 8.01 8.12 -0.82
C GLU A 31 6.58 8.26 -1.36
N LYS A 32 6.40 8.24 -2.69
CA LYS A 32 5.05 8.19 -3.31
C LYS A 32 4.28 6.92 -2.91
N GLY A 33 4.93 5.77 -2.92
CA GLY A 33 4.35 4.50 -2.48
C GLY A 33 3.93 4.52 -1.00
N LYS A 34 4.77 5.09 -0.12
CA LYS A 34 4.41 5.32 1.29
C LYS A 34 3.19 6.23 1.41
N ASP A 35 3.11 7.29 0.63
CA ASP A 35 1.96 8.20 0.65
C ASP A 35 0.68 7.55 0.13
N ILE A 36 0.76 6.66 -0.86
CA ILE A 36 -0.35 5.82 -1.33
C ILE A 36 -0.87 4.95 -0.16
N LEU A 37 0.00 4.24 0.56
CA LEU A 37 -0.38 3.40 1.71
C LEU A 37 -0.94 4.21 2.89
N ARG A 38 -0.40 5.41 3.15
CA ARG A 38 -0.96 6.33 4.15
C ARG A 38 -2.37 6.78 3.77
N ARG A 39 -2.65 7.03 2.49
CA ARG A 39 -3.99 7.36 2.00
C ARG A 39 -4.97 6.21 2.19
N LEU A 40 -4.54 4.96 1.99
CA LEU A 40 -5.36 3.78 2.31
C LEU A 40 -5.79 3.78 3.78
N CYS A 41 -4.85 4.02 4.71
CA CYS A 41 -5.16 4.11 6.15
C CYS A 41 -6.23 5.18 6.44
N VAL A 42 -6.04 6.38 5.91
CA VAL A 42 -7.00 7.49 6.05
C VAL A 42 -8.35 7.15 5.42
N ALA A 43 -8.36 6.47 4.28
CA ALA A 43 -9.59 6.05 3.61
C ALA A 43 -10.37 5.07 4.49
N ILE A 44 -9.72 4.04 5.04
CA ILE A 44 -10.32 3.07 5.96
C ILE A 44 -10.88 3.77 7.21
N GLU A 45 -10.14 4.69 7.83
CA GLU A 45 -10.61 5.44 9.00
C GLU A 45 -11.83 6.33 8.68
N THR A 46 -11.89 6.84 7.46
CA THR A 46 -12.95 7.72 6.99
C THR A 46 -14.22 6.95 6.68
N THR A 47 -14.10 5.85 5.94
CA THR A 47 -15.25 5.09 5.42
C THR A 47 -15.68 3.97 6.35
N LYS A 48 -14.79 3.50 7.23
CA LYS A 48 -15.01 2.43 8.21
C LYS A 48 -15.65 1.19 7.57
N PRO A 49 -14.97 0.55 6.60
CA PRO A 49 -15.50 -0.64 5.94
C PRO A 49 -15.78 -1.73 6.99
N LEU A 50 -16.90 -2.44 6.82
CA LEU A 50 -17.34 -3.53 7.71
C LEU A 50 -17.25 -4.91 7.05
N THR A 51 -16.85 -4.98 5.78
CA THR A 51 -16.81 -6.20 4.98
C THR A 51 -15.52 -6.28 4.17
N LEU A 52 -15.10 -7.51 3.84
CA LEU A 52 -13.95 -7.73 2.96
C LEU A 52 -14.15 -7.13 1.57
N ALA A 53 -15.39 -7.10 1.07
CA ALA A 53 -15.69 -6.46 -0.21
C ALA A 53 -15.42 -4.94 -0.15
N ALA A 54 -15.90 -4.26 0.91
CA ALA A 54 -15.66 -2.83 1.07
C ALA A 54 -14.19 -2.49 1.35
N LEU A 55 -13.46 -3.37 2.04
CA LEU A 55 -12.00 -3.26 2.17
C LEU A 55 -11.33 -3.44 0.80
N GLY A 56 -11.76 -4.45 0.03
CA GLY A 56 -11.27 -4.76 -1.30
C GLY A 56 -11.38 -3.59 -2.27
N ASP A 57 -12.50 -2.86 -2.26
CA ASP A 57 -12.66 -1.65 -3.09
C ASP A 57 -11.57 -0.60 -2.79
N LEU A 58 -11.19 -0.44 -1.51
CA LEU A 58 -10.14 0.50 -1.10
C LEU A 58 -8.74 0.00 -1.45
N THR A 59 -8.47 -1.29 -1.24
CA THR A 59 -7.16 -1.88 -1.54
C THR A 59 -6.94 -2.02 -3.04
N HIS A 60 -7.99 -2.23 -3.85
CA HIS A 60 -7.90 -2.21 -5.31
C HIS A 60 -7.64 -0.80 -5.85
N GLY A 61 -8.27 0.23 -5.26
CA GLY A 61 -7.92 1.62 -5.56
C GLY A 61 -6.44 1.91 -5.27
N THR A 62 -5.96 1.43 -4.12
CA THR A 62 -4.55 1.55 -3.71
C THR A 62 -3.60 0.80 -4.66
N THR A 63 -3.95 -0.42 -5.04
CA THR A 63 -3.20 -1.26 -5.98
C THR A 63 -3.12 -0.61 -7.35
N HIS A 64 -4.21 0.01 -7.81
CA HIS A 64 -4.22 0.74 -9.07
C HIS A 64 -3.26 1.94 -9.05
N GLU A 65 -3.16 2.68 -7.94
CA GLU A 65 -2.16 3.75 -7.80
C GLU A 65 -0.72 3.21 -7.88
N PHE A 66 -0.46 1.98 -7.39
CA PHE A 66 0.83 1.32 -7.58
C PHE A 66 1.08 0.90 -9.03
N ASN A 67 0.07 0.43 -9.77
CA ASN A 67 0.21 0.15 -11.21
C ASN A 67 0.64 1.43 -11.96
N LEU A 68 0.06 2.58 -11.61
CA LEU A 68 0.47 3.88 -12.20
C LEU A 68 1.88 4.29 -11.76
N LEU A 69 2.27 4.02 -10.52
CA LEU A 69 3.61 4.32 -10.02
C LEU A 69 4.69 3.46 -10.70
N GLU A 70 4.35 2.27 -11.19
CA GLU A 70 5.27 1.41 -11.93
C GLU A 70 5.76 2.06 -13.22
N GLU A 71 4.94 2.87 -13.91
CA GLU A 71 5.40 3.64 -15.08
C GLU A 71 6.56 4.58 -14.71
N GLU A 72 6.47 5.26 -13.57
CA GLU A 72 7.55 6.15 -13.11
C GLU A 72 8.80 5.40 -12.64
N LEU A 73 8.63 4.21 -12.07
CA LEU A 73 9.75 3.31 -11.74
C LEU A 73 10.48 2.91 -13.03
N ASN A 74 9.73 2.50 -14.06
CA ASN A 74 10.25 2.09 -15.36
C ASN A 74 11.08 3.19 -16.02
N GLU A 75 10.60 4.44 -15.99
CA GLU A 75 11.33 5.61 -16.52
C GLU A 75 12.70 5.82 -15.84
N GLN A 76 12.86 5.30 -14.62
CA GLN A 76 14.08 5.40 -13.82
C GLN A 76 14.87 4.07 -13.77
N GLY A 77 14.52 3.10 -14.61
CA GLY A 77 15.23 1.81 -14.70
C GLY A 77 14.94 0.84 -13.55
N SER A 78 13.83 1.05 -12.84
CA SER A 78 13.33 0.19 -11.76
C SER A 78 11.98 -0.41 -12.14
N ILE A 79 11.50 -1.42 -11.42
CA ILE A 79 10.18 -2.05 -11.63
C ILE A 79 9.59 -2.45 -10.28
N ILE A 80 8.30 -2.83 -10.27
CA ILE A 80 7.75 -3.56 -9.12
C ILE A 80 8.08 -5.05 -9.32
N ASP A 81 9.26 -5.45 -8.84
CA ASP A 81 9.68 -6.85 -8.88
C ASP A 81 9.08 -7.67 -7.73
N THR A 82 9.48 -8.94 -7.59
CA THR A 82 8.99 -9.82 -6.52
C THR A 82 9.16 -9.22 -5.13
N VAL A 83 10.28 -8.52 -4.86
CA VAL A 83 10.56 -7.95 -3.54
C VAL A 83 9.65 -6.76 -3.29
N ALA A 84 9.50 -5.86 -4.27
CA ALA A 84 8.56 -4.74 -4.16
C ALA A 84 7.11 -5.22 -4.04
N ARG A 85 6.71 -6.24 -4.82
CA ARG A 85 5.38 -6.86 -4.78
C ARG A 85 5.06 -7.38 -3.39
N GLU A 86 5.96 -8.17 -2.81
CA GLU A 86 5.78 -8.75 -1.47
C GLU A 86 5.78 -7.68 -0.38
N CYS A 87 6.62 -6.66 -0.50
CA CYS A 87 6.65 -5.54 0.44
C CYS A 87 5.32 -4.76 0.44
N ILE A 88 4.78 -4.43 -0.74
CA ILE A 88 3.47 -3.76 -0.89
C ILE A 88 2.35 -4.64 -0.33
N ALA A 89 2.33 -5.93 -0.67
CA ALA A 89 1.32 -6.87 -0.20
C ALA A 89 1.34 -7.02 1.33
N ASN A 90 2.53 -7.16 1.93
CA ASN A 90 2.71 -7.25 3.37
C ASN A 90 2.22 -5.98 4.08
N ASP A 91 2.51 -4.80 3.54
CA ASP A 91 2.03 -3.54 4.09
C ASP A 91 0.49 -3.42 4.02
N ILE A 92 -0.12 -3.81 2.90
CA ILE A 92 -1.59 -3.83 2.76
C ILE A 92 -2.22 -4.80 3.75
N GLY A 93 -1.63 -6.00 3.92
CA GLY A 93 -2.08 -6.98 4.91
C GLY A 93 -1.97 -6.44 6.34
N TYR A 94 -0.84 -5.82 6.69
CA TYR A 94 -0.65 -5.20 8.00
C TYR A 94 -1.65 -4.08 8.28
N ILE A 95 -1.99 -3.27 7.27
CA ILE A 95 -3.05 -2.26 7.35
C ILE A 95 -4.40 -2.94 7.62
N ALA A 96 -4.76 -3.98 6.88
CA ALA A 96 -6.02 -4.71 7.06
C ALA A 96 -6.16 -5.26 8.49
N GLU A 97 -5.11 -5.90 9.00
CA GLU A 97 -5.05 -6.44 10.36
C GLU A 97 -5.15 -5.34 11.42
N ALA A 98 -4.44 -4.23 11.24
CA ALA A 98 -4.45 -3.10 12.15
C ALA A 98 -5.84 -2.44 12.26
N TYR A 99 -6.70 -2.60 11.25
CA TYR A 99 -8.10 -2.17 11.28
C TYR A 99 -9.10 -3.30 11.56
N GLY A 100 -8.64 -4.49 11.96
CA GLY A 100 -9.46 -5.57 12.50
C GLY A 100 -9.90 -6.63 11.49
N PHE A 101 -9.38 -6.61 10.26
CA PHE A 101 -9.60 -7.69 9.29
C PHE A 101 -8.52 -8.76 9.49
N LEU A 102 -8.88 -9.85 10.17
CA LEU A 102 -7.93 -10.92 10.55
C LEU A 102 -8.02 -12.16 9.65
N GLU A 103 -9.06 -12.25 8.82
CA GLU A 103 -9.29 -13.35 7.89
C GLU A 103 -9.50 -12.75 6.50
N TYR A 104 -8.44 -12.75 5.69
CA TYR A 104 -8.45 -12.26 4.32
C TYR A 104 -7.47 -13.08 3.47
N ASP A 105 -7.72 -13.10 2.17
CA ASP A 105 -6.73 -13.57 1.19
C ASP A 105 -6.02 -12.33 0.66
N ILE A 106 -4.70 -12.25 0.88
CA ILE A 106 -3.92 -11.10 0.43
C ILE A 106 -3.96 -10.95 -1.09
N GLU A 107 -3.95 -12.07 -1.84
CA GLU A 107 -4.02 -12.05 -3.30
C GLU A 107 -5.34 -11.46 -3.80
N ALA A 108 -6.42 -11.65 -3.04
CA ALA A 108 -7.71 -11.04 -3.35
C ALA A 108 -7.71 -9.52 -3.10
N LEU A 109 -7.02 -9.04 -2.05
CA LEU A 109 -6.93 -7.60 -1.74
C LEU A 109 -6.13 -6.80 -2.77
N ILE A 110 -5.24 -7.47 -3.51
CA ILE A 110 -4.39 -6.85 -4.56
C ILE A 110 -4.65 -7.45 -5.95
N ALA A 111 -5.83 -8.02 -6.17
CA ALA A 111 -6.13 -8.83 -7.36
C ALA A 111 -6.04 -8.07 -8.70
N ASN A 112 -6.12 -6.74 -8.69
CA ASN A 112 -6.03 -5.88 -9.88
C ASN A 112 -4.61 -5.33 -10.13
N ARG A 113 -3.58 -5.88 -9.49
CA ARG A 113 -2.20 -5.54 -9.78
C ARG A 113 -1.80 -5.95 -11.20
N GLU A 114 -0.88 -5.19 -11.79
CA GLU A 114 -0.29 -5.49 -13.10
C GLU A 114 1.16 -6.02 -12.99
N TRP A 115 1.68 -6.09 -11.75
CA TRP A 115 3.03 -6.49 -11.33
C TRP A 115 3.06 -7.82 -10.53
#